data_AF-A0A927GW57-F1
#
_entry.id   AF-A0A927GW57-F1
#
_cell.length_a   1.000
_cell.length_b   1.000
_cell.length_c   1.000
_cell.angle_alpha   90.00
_cell.angle_beta   90.00
_cell.angle_gamma   90.00
#
_symmetry.space_group_name_H-M   'P 1'
#
loop_
_entity.id
_entity.type
_entity.pdbx_description
1 polymer ?
#
loop_
_entity_poly.entity_id
_entity_poly.type
_entity_poly.pdbx_seq_one_letter_code
_entity_poly.pdbx_strand_id
1 'polypeptide(L)'
;MRKIFTLCILLLNLQPAFAETINAESAIGAWKTHRLYPSEEQLELLKKLGADKPEREMELLISDDLSVKFRYELEDGVWDTYHEKETNLKIDDGLIIIKLFRNKEIVYKIALSGYSSETGVKLIFGTLFKYWKGEVITGWTVGFEPRDDS
;
A
#
# COMPACT_ATOMS: atom_id res chain seq x y z
N MET A 1 14.04 54.35 -12.08
CA MET A 1 13.26 53.49 -11.16
C MET A 1 12.48 52.43 -11.95
N ARG A 2 13.15 51.41 -12.52
CA ARG A 2 12.50 50.41 -13.40
C ARG A 2 12.92 48.96 -13.13
N LYS A 3 13.67 48.70 -12.05
CA LYS A 3 14.22 47.37 -11.72
C LYS A 3 13.59 46.71 -10.49
N ILE A 4 12.72 47.41 -9.76
CA ILE A 4 12.12 46.89 -8.51
C ILE A 4 10.79 46.17 -8.79
N PHE A 5 10.07 46.54 -9.84
CA PHE A 5 8.76 45.95 -10.16
C PHE A 5 8.82 44.51 -10.69
N THR A 6 9.95 44.07 -11.23
CA THR A 6 10.09 42.71 -11.78
C THR A 6 10.34 41.66 -10.68
N LEU A 7 10.90 42.06 -9.53
CA LEU A 7 11.23 41.13 -8.44
C LEU A 7 9.97 40.70 -7.66
N CYS A 8 8.98 41.58 -7.51
CA CYS A 8 7.74 41.26 -6.79
C CYS A 8 6.81 40.31 -7.58
N ILE A 9 6.85 40.33 -8.92
CA ILE A 9 6.01 39.45 -9.76
C ILE A 9 6.54 38.01 -9.76
N LEU A 10 7.85 37.81 -9.60
CA LEU A 10 8.46 36.49 -9.47
C LEU A 10 8.19 35.84 -8.09
N LEU A 11 8.03 36.64 -7.03
CA LEU A 11 7.73 36.15 -5.68
C LEU A 11 6.26 35.77 -5.47
N LEU A 12 5.32 36.36 -6.23
CA LEU A 12 3.89 36.04 -6.17
C LEU A 12 3.53 34.67 -6.77
N ASN A 13 4.42 34.06 -7.54
CA ASN A 13 4.24 32.71 -8.12
C ASN A 13 4.97 31.60 -7.33
N LEU A 14 5.62 31.95 -6.22
CA LEU A 14 6.12 30.99 -5.25
C LEU A 14 5.05 30.74 -4.19
N GLN A 15 3.85 30.36 -4.61
CA GLN A 15 3.00 29.62 -3.68
C GLN A 15 3.68 28.26 -3.51
N PRO A 16 4.15 27.90 -2.30
CA PRO A 16 4.59 26.53 -2.09
C PRO A 16 3.42 25.64 -2.47
N ALA A 17 3.63 24.75 -3.43
CA ALA A 17 2.66 23.70 -3.71
C ALA A 17 2.51 22.90 -2.41
N PHE A 18 1.45 23.17 -1.65
CA PHE A 18 1.20 22.45 -0.43
C PHE A 18 0.78 21.04 -0.83
N ALA A 19 1.65 20.08 -0.51
CA ALA A 19 1.32 18.67 -0.57
C ALA A 19 0.77 18.28 0.79
N GLU A 20 -0.49 17.84 0.81
CA GLU A 20 -1.11 17.28 2.01
C GLU A 20 -0.84 15.77 2.06
N THR A 21 -0.54 15.28 3.25
CA THR A 21 -0.40 13.85 3.48
C THR A 21 -1.76 13.15 3.32
N ILE A 22 -1.76 11.95 2.75
CA ILE A 22 -3.00 11.20 2.50
C ILE A 22 -3.75 10.87 3.79
N ASN A 23 -5.09 10.89 3.71
CA ASN A 23 -6.00 10.40 4.75
C ASN A 23 -6.50 8.97 4.44
N ALA A 24 -7.26 8.33 5.34
CA ALA A 24 -7.74 6.95 5.11
C ALA A 24 -8.59 6.80 3.84
N GLU A 25 -9.46 7.77 3.54
CA GLU A 25 -10.31 7.79 2.35
C GLU A 25 -9.49 7.81 1.06
N SER A 26 -8.31 8.42 1.12
CA SER A 26 -7.37 8.41 0.00
C SER A 26 -6.84 7.01 -0.32
N ALA A 27 -7.01 6.00 0.52
CA ALA A 27 -6.64 4.62 0.18
C ALA A 27 -7.78 3.77 -0.38
N ILE A 28 -9.01 4.28 -0.47
CA ILE A 28 -10.15 3.58 -1.08
C ILE A 28 -9.80 3.21 -2.53
N GLY A 29 -10.01 1.94 -2.88
CA GLY A 29 -9.63 1.37 -4.17
C GLY A 29 -8.90 0.03 -4.03
N ALA A 30 -8.35 -0.45 -5.15
CA ALA A 30 -7.64 -1.71 -5.20
C ALA A 30 -6.13 -1.50 -5.14
N TRP A 31 -5.45 -2.36 -4.41
CA TRP A 31 -4.01 -2.32 -4.18
C TRP A 31 -3.43 -3.68 -4.54
N LYS A 32 -2.63 -3.73 -5.60
CA LYS A 32 -2.19 -4.99 -6.19
C LYS A 32 -0.68 -5.08 -6.23
N THR A 33 -0.14 -6.25 -5.91
CA THR A 33 1.24 -6.56 -6.28
C THR A 33 1.29 -6.87 -7.77
N HIS A 34 2.36 -6.48 -8.46
CA HIS A 34 2.67 -7.14 -9.73
C HIS A 34 2.92 -8.63 -9.49
N ARG A 35 2.75 -9.46 -10.53
CA ARG A 35 3.00 -10.89 -10.44
C ARG A 35 4.39 -11.16 -9.88
N LEU A 36 4.42 -11.92 -8.79
CA LEU A 36 5.58 -12.14 -7.97
C LEU A 36 6.38 -13.35 -8.46
N TYR A 37 7.66 -13.10 -8.68
CA TYR A 37 8.64 -14.12 -9.05
C TYR A 37 9.77 -14.08 -8.01
N PRO A 38 9.62 -14.77 -6.87
CA PRO A 38 10.64 -14.80 -5.84
C PRO A 38 11.94 -15.39 -6.41
N SER A 39 13.07 -14.83 -5.98
CA SER A 39 14.40 -15.38 -6.30
C SER A 39 14.61 -16.75 -5.65
N GLU A 40 15.56 -17.54 -6.19
CA GLU A 40 15.93 -18.84 -5.60
C GLU A 40 16.37 -18.71 -4.14
N GLU A 41 17.13 -17.65 -3.81
CA GLU A 41 17.55 -17.38 -2.42
C GLU A 41 16.36 -17.17 -1.48
N GLN A 42 15.33 -16.44 -1.92
CA GLN A 42 14.10 -16.24 -1.14
C GLN A 42 13.33 -17.56 -0.96
N LEU A 43 13.26 -18.39 -2.00
CA LEU A 43 12.62 -19.70 -1.92
C LEU A 43 13.36 -20.65 -0.97
N GLU A 44 14.70 -20.65 -1.01
CA GLU A 44 15.51 -21.41 -0.08
C GLU A 44 15.34 -20.95 1.37
N LEU A 45 15.29 -19.64 1.60
CA LEU A 45 15.07 -19.07 2.92
C LEU A 45 13.71 -19.50 3.47
N LEU A 46 12.64 -19.37 2.69
CA LEU A 46 11.30 -19.80 3.09
C LEU A 46 11.26 -21.29 3.43
N LYS A 47 11.90 -22.12 2.61
CA LYS A 47 12.03 -23.56 2.86
C LYS A 47 12.78 -23.86 4.15
N LYS A 48 13.91 -23.18 4.42
CA LYS A 48 14.69 -23.32 5.67
C LYS A 48 13.87 -22.92 6.90
N LEU A 49 13.02 -21.91 6.77
CA LEU A 49 12.15 -21.42 7.84
C LEU A 49 10.88 -22.28 8.04
N GLY A 50 10.63 -23.23 7.13
CA GLY A 50 9.37 -23.98 7.07
C GLY A 50 8.16 -23.08 6.81
N ALA A 51 8.38 -21.92 6.19
CA ALA A 51 7.36 -20.96 5.85
C ALA A 51 6.72 -21.31 4.50
N ASP A 52 5.45 -20.95 4.34
CA ASP A 52 4.75 -21.10 3.07
C ASP A 52 5.46 -20.31 1.97
N LYS A 53 5.43 -20.85 0.74
CA LYS A 53 5.88 -20.14 -0.45
C LYS A 53 5.14 -18.80 -0.59
N PRO A 54 5.72 -17.81 -1.28
CA PRO A 54 5.02 -16.56 -1.50
C PRO A 54 3.93 -16.77 -2.55
N GLU A 55 2.85 -16.03 -2.37
CA GLU A 55 1.70 -15.96 -3.25
C GLU A 55 2.13 -15.32 -4.57
N ARG A 56 1.51 -15.74 -5.68
CA ARG A 56 1.89 -15.25 -7.02
C ARG A 56 1.40 -13.83 -7.27
N GLU A 57 0.26 -13.49 -6.71
CA GLU A 57 -0.34 -12.17 -6.81
C GLU A 57 -1.18 -11.95 -5.56
N MET A 58 -1.22 -10.71 -5.09
CA MET A 58 -2.00 -10.30 -3.93
C MET A 58 -2.74 -9.02 -4.26
N GLU A 59 -3.98 -8.93 -3.78
CA GLU A 59 -4.81 -7.76 -3.89
C GLU A 59 -5.48 -7.45 -2.56
N LEU A 60 -5.41 -6.17 -2.21
CA LEU A 60 -6.14 -5.58 -1.10
C LEU A 60 -7.17 -4.59 -1.67
N LEU A 61 -8.45 -4.83 -1.39
CA LEU A 61 -9.52 -3.90 -1.70
C LEU A 61 -9.92 -3.17 -0.42
N ILE A 62 -9.89 -1.84 -0.48
CA ILE A 62 -10.39 -0.94 0.56
C ILE A 62 -11.68 -0.31 0.05
N SER A 63 -12.79 -0.62 0.72
CA SER A 63 -14.13 -0.14 0.36
C SER A 63 -14.40 1.25 0.92
N ASP A 64 -15.51 1.87 0.50
CA ASP A 64 -15.93 3.22 0.93
C ASP A 64 -16.23 3.31 2.43
N ASP A 65 -16.67 2.21 3.04
CA ASP A 65 -16.85 2.07 4.49
C ASP A 65 -15.54 1.74 5.23
N LEU A 66 -14.40 1.81 4.54
CA LEU A 66 -13.05 1.44 4.98
C LEU A 66 -12.90 -0.03 5.38
N SER A 67 -13.87 -0.88 5.03
CA SER A 67 -13.70 -2.32 5.15
C SER A 67 -12.64 -2.83 4.18
N VAL A 68 -11.93 -3.86 4.61
CA VAL A 68 -10.79 -4.41 3.88
C VAL A 68 -11.07 -5.84 3.46
N LYS A 69 -10.83 -6.14 2.18
CA LYS A 69 -10.83 -7.49 1.64
C LYS A 69 -9.46 -7.80 1.06
N PHE A 70 -8.85 -8.89 1.50
CA PHE A 70 -7.56 -9.33 0.98
C PHE A 70 -7.72 -10.64 0.22
N ARG A 71 -7.16 -10.73 -0.98
CA ARG A 71 -7.16 -11.95 -1.79
C ARG A 71 -5.77 -12.21 -2.35
N TYR A 72 -5.44 -13.48 -2.57
CA TYR A 72 -4.16 -13.88 -3.07
C TYR A 72 -4.24 -15.10 -3.98
N GLU A 73 -3.36 -15.15 -4.98
CA GLU A 73 -3.25 -16.25 -5.95
C GLU A 73 -2.24 -17.30 -5.44
N LEU A 74 -2.71 -18.54 -5.35
CA LEU A 74 -1.92 -19.72 -5.02
C LEU A 74 -1.10 -20.21 -6.25
N GLU A 75 -0.19 -21.16 -6.04
CA GLU A 75 0.67 -21.69 -7.12
C GLU A 75 -0.10 -22.34 -8.28
N ASP A 76 -1.29 -22.85 -8.03
CA ASP A 76 -2.17 -23.49 -9.02
C ASP A 76 -3.07 -22.48 -9.77
N GLY A 77 -2.95 -21.19 -9.47
CA GLY A 77 -3.79 -20.14 -10.05
C GLY A 77 -5.15 -19.99 -9.38
N VAL A 78 -5.41 -20.72 -8.29
CA VAL A 78 -6.62 -20.55 -7.49
C VAL A 78 -6.47 -19.30 -6.62
N TRP A 79 -7.51 -18.47 -6.61
CA TRP A 79 -7.60 -17.33 -5.72
C TRP A 79 -8.24 -17.74 -4.41
N ASP A 80 -7.55 -17.47 -3.32
CA ASP A 80 -8.11 -17.56 -1.97
C ASP A 80 -8.35 -16.15 -1.44
N THR A 81 -9.35 -16.03 -0.56
CA THR A 81 -9.73 -14.74 0.02
C THR A 81 -9.65 -14.82 1.52
N TYR A 82 -8.85 -13.93 2.09
CA TYR A 82 -8.77 -13.71 3.51
C TYR A 82 -9.75 -12.61 3.92
N HIS A 83 -10.75 -13.00 4.71
CA HIS A 83 -11.68 -12.07 5.33
C HIS A 83 -11.33 -11.90 6.81
N GLU A 84 -10.90 -10.70 7.19
CA GLU A 84 -10.83 -10.33 8.59
C GLU A 84 -12.19 -9.80 9.04
N LYS A 85 -12.68 -10.26 10.19
CA LYS A 85 -13.95 -9.77 10.77
C LYS A 85 -13.81 -8.36 11.35
N GLU A 86 -12.61 -7.96 11.71
CA GLU A 86 -12.29 -6.65 12.27
C GLU A 86 -11.15 -6.03 11.46
N THR A 87 -11.42 -4.91 10.80
CA THR A 87 -10.41 -4.21 10.02
C THR A 87 -9.41 -3.53 10.95
N ASN A 88 -8.18 -4.06 11.03
CA ASN A 88 -7.08 -3.45 11.80
C ASN A 88 -6.37 -2.32 11.04
N LEU A 89 -7.15 -1.40 10.45
CA LEU A 89 -6.64 -0.21 9.79
C LEU A 89 -6.27 0.84 10.83
N LYS A 90 -5.03 1.33 10.77
CA LYS A 90 -4.52 2.42 11.61
C LYS A 90 -3.86 3.48 10.73
N ILE A 91 -4.04 4.74 11.10
CA ILE A 91 -3.27 5.84 10.53
C ILE A 91 -2.20 6.21 11.56
N ASP A 92 -0.94 6.20 11.15
CA ASP A 92 0.22 6.48 12.00
C ASP A 92 1.24 7.31 11.21
N ASP A 93 1.53 8.53 11.66
CA ASP A 93 2.45 9.48 11.00
C ASP A 93 2.25 9.64 9.47
N GLY A 94 0.99 9.67 9.02
CA GLY A 94 0.67 9.82 7.60
C GLY A 94 0.78 8.54 6.77
N LEU A 95 0.99 7.40 7.43
CA LEU A 95 0.95 6.06 6.85
C LEU A 95 -0.37 5.39 7.21
N ILE A 96 -0.98 4.71 6.25
CA ILE A 96 -2.11 3.81 6.50
C ILE A 96 -1.54 2.41 6.64
N ILE A 97 -1.68 1.85 7.84
CA ILE A 97 -1.18 0.54 8.20
C ILE A 97 -2.36 -0.42 8.35
N ILE A 98 -2.33 -1.51 7.60
CA ILE A 98 -3.31 -2.59 7.67
C ILE A 98 -2.57 -3.86 8.08
N LYS A 99 -3.07 -4.56 9.10
CA LYS A 99 -2.49 -5.82 9.58
C LYS A 99 -3.52 -6.92 9.41
N LEU A 100 -3.11 -8.05 8.84
CA LEU A 100 -3.94 -9.24 8.63
C LEU A 100 -3.43 -10.38 9.51
N PHE A 101 -4.34 -11.01 10.26
CA PHE A 101 -3.98 -11.95 11.33
C PHE A 101 -4.47 -13.39 11.08
N ARG A 102 -3.57 -14.38 11.07
CA ARG A 102 -3.97 -15.80 11.09
C ARG A 102 -3.66 -16.37 12.46
N ASN A 103 -4.66 -16.96 13.13
CA ASN A 103 -4.48 -17.56 14.46
C ASN A 103 -3.84 -16.62 15.50
N LYS A 104 -4.20 -15.33 15.49
CA LYS A 104 -3.63 -14.26 16.33
C LYS A 104 -2.19 -13.84 16.01
N GLU A 105 -1.58 -14.38 14.97
CA GLU A 105 -0.28 -13.93 14.46
C GLU A 105 -0.47 -13.06 13.22
N ILE A 106 0.32 -11.99 13.11
CA ILE A 106 0.35 -11.19 11.88
C ILE A 106 0.95 -12.06 10.78
N VAL A 107 0.23 -12.18 9.67
CA VAL A 107 0.74 -12.85 8.46
C VAL A 107 1.07 -11.83 7.38
N TYR A 108 0.29 -10.76 7.29
CA TYR A 108 0.57 -9.65 6.39
C TYR A 108 0.45 -8.31 7.09
N LYS A 109 1.31 -7.37 6.70
CA LYS A 109 1.18 -5.95 7.02
C LYS A 109 1.31 -5.16 5.73
N ILE A 110 0.37 -4.28 5.47
CA ILE A 110 0.40 -3.37 4.33
C ILE A 110 0.60 -1.97 4.89
N ALA A 111 1.61 -1.28 4.39
CA ALA A 111 1.88 0.11 4.70
C ALA A 111 1.69 0.94 3.43
N LEU A 112 0.74 1.87 3.45
CA LEU A 112 0.40 2.75 2.35
C LEU A 112 0.80 4.17 2.73
N SER A 113 1.36 4.88 1.78
CA SER A 113 1.79 6.26 1.93
C SER A 113 1.54 7.01 0.64
N GLY A 114 1.37 8.32 0.74
CA GLY A 114 1.18 9.13 -0.44
C GLY A 114 1.05 10.60 -0.11
N TYR A 115 0.89 11.38 -1.17
CA TYR A 115 0.58 12.79 -1.07
C TYR A 115 -0.50 13.15 -2.10
N SER A 116 -1.30 14.14 -1.73
CA SER A 116 -2.18 14.85 -2.65
C SER A 116 -1.71 16.29 -2.76
N SER A 117 -1.62 16.81 -3.99
CA SER A 117 -1.38 18.24 -4.22
C SER A 117 -2.70 18.97 -4.47
N GLU A 118 -2.69 20.29 -4.26
CA GLU A 118 -3.81 21.19 -4.63
C GLU A 118 -4.23 21.07 -6.10
N THR A 119 -3.32 20.65 -6.98
CA THR A 119 -3.59 20.40 -8.40
C THR A 119 -4.39 19.11 -8.66
N GLY A 120 -4.79 18.39 -7.61
CA GLY A 120 -5.56 17.15 -7.69
C GLY A 120 -4.70 15.92 -8.05
N VAL A 121 -3.38 16.06 -8.13
CA VAL A 121 -2.49 14.92 -8.38
C VAL A 121 -2.32 14.14 -7.08
N LYS A 122 -2.62 12.84 -7.15
CA LYS A 122 -2.52 11.92 -6.03
C LYS A 122 -1.46 10.88 -6.35
N LEU A 123 -0.34 10.90 -5.62
CA LEU A 123 0.64 9.83 -5.69
C LEU A 123 0.46 8.94 -4.47
N ILE A 124 0.18 7.66 -4.70
CA ILE A 124 0.08 6.68 -3.63
C ILE A 124 0.95 5.48 -3.97
N PHE A 125 1.68 5.02 -2.97
CA PHE A 125 2.54 3.85 -3.04
C PHE A 125 2.37 3.04 -1.76
N GLY A 126 2.64 1.76 -1.85
CA GLY A 126 2.58 0.91 -0.67
C GLY A 126 3.58 -0.23 -0.71
N THR A 127 3.81 -0.82 0.45
CA THR A 127 4.57 -2.06 0.59
C THR A 127 3.75 -3.05 1.41
N LEU A 128 3.59 -4.25 0.85
CA LEU A 128 3.02 -5.40 1.52
C LEU A 128 4.16 -6.25 2.08
N PHE A 129 4.15 -6.54 3.36
CA PHE A 129 5.12 -7.35 4.07
C PHE A 129 4.49 -8.68 4.49
N LYS A 130 5.19 -9.80 4.24
CA LYS A 130 4.83 -11.14 4.74
C LYS A 130 5.60 -11.44 6.02
N TYR A 131 4.89 -11.94 7.01
CA TYR A 131 5.41 -12.30 8.32
C TYR A 131 5.34 -13.80 8.56
N TRP A 132 6.26 -14.30 9.39
CA TRP A 132 6.23 -15.65 9.95
C TRP A 132 6.77 -15.62 11.36
N LYS A 133 5.97 -16.14 12.31
CA LYS A 133 6.34 -16.18 13.74
C LYS A 133 6.80 -14.81 14.28
N GLY A 134 6.19 -13.73 13.79
CA GLY A 134 6.48 -12.36 14.23
C GLY A 134 7.62 -11.64 13.50
N GLU A 135 8.36 -12.33 12.62
CA GLU A 135 9.44 -11.72 11.82
C GLU A 135 9.00 -11.43 10.38
N VAL A 136 9.52 -10.35 9.80
CA VAL A 136 9.33 -10.04 8.37
C VAL A 136 10.23 -10.96 7.56
N ILE A 137 9.65 -11.75 6.66
CA ILE A 137 10.44 -12.59 5.75
C ILE A 137 10.70 -11.87 4.42
N THR A 138 9.71 -11.13 3.92
CA THR A 138 9.79 -10.49 2.61
C THR A 138 8.77 -9.35 2.49
N GLY A 139 8.96 -8.48 1.49
CA GLY A 139 7.98 -7.46 1.15
C GLY A 139 8.00 -7.09 -0.34
N TRP A 140 6.86 -6.56 -0.80
CA TRP A 140 6.62 -6.23 -2.20
C TRP A 140 5.94 -4.89 -2.35
N THR A 141 6.33 -4.14 -3.38
CA THR A 141 5.63 -2.92 -3.77
C THR A 141 4.22 -3.27 -4.27
N VAL A 142 3.24 -2.49 -3.83
CA VAL A 142 1.87 -2.54 -4.36
C VAL A 142 1.58 -1.29 -5.17
N GLY A 143 0.94 -1.48 -6.33
CA GLY A 143 0.37 -0.43 -7.15
C GLY A 143 -1.06 -0.12 -6.73
N PHE A 144 -1.47 1.14 -6.87
CA PHE A 144 -2.84 1.59 -6.66
C PHE A 144 -3.62 1.58 -7.97
N GLU A 145 -4.76 0.92 -7.98
CA GLU A 145 -5.76 0.96 -9.03
C GLU A 145 -7.01 1.65 -8.47
N PRO A 146 -7.34 2.88 -8.93
CA PRO A 146 -8.60 3.51 -8.58
C PRO A 146 -9.76 2.62 -9.00
N ARG A 147 -10.84 2.60 -8.24
CA ARG A 147 -12.10 2.03 -8.74
C ARG A 147 -12.57 2.88 -9.91
N ASP A 148 -12.82 2.24 -11.05
CA ASP A 148 -13.66 2.83 -12.09
C ASP A 148 -15.10 2.81 -11.56
N ASP A 149 -15.62 3.97 -11.20
CA ASP A 149 -17.04 4.17 -10.84
C ASP A 149 -17.92 4.17 -12.11
N SER A 150 -17.70 3.23 -13.03
CA SER A 150 -18.46 3.08 -14.29
C SER A 150 -19.55 2.03 -14.19
#